data_AF-A0A6I2X043-F1
#
_entry.id   AF-A0A6I2X043-F1
#
_cell.length_a   1.000
_cell.length_b   1.000
_cell.length_c   1.000
_cell.angle_alpha   90.00
_cell.angle_beta   90.00
_cell.angle_gamma   90.00
#
_symmetry.space_group_name_H-M   'P 1'
#
loop_
_entity.id
_entity.type
_entity.pdbx_description
1 polymer ?
#
loop_
_entity_poly.entity_id
_entity_poly.type
_entity_poly.pdbx_seq_one_letter_code
_entity_poly.pdbx_strand_id
1 'polypeptide(L)'
;MKGSQPLREMRLAGRAIGARGRSMRTRAKRSVGSVGFPYRAPEVPRGVTVPELPSRLEANYETAWAREAPARAVRRLLQAGPLRLFVKIVADPEIAGLDRLADFRPAKNEDPPALIFTPNHHSHLDTGLCLMAIPEPWRSKIVVGAAADYFFTTRISAAS
;
A
#
# COMPACT_ATOMS: atom_id res chain seq x y z
N MET A 1 44.39 -5.83 -10.59
CA MET A 1 43.28 -6.72 -10.18
C MET A 1 41.96 -6.05 -10.52
N LYS A 2 41.08 -6.78 -11.22
CA LYS A 2 39.75 -6.40 -11.75
C LYS A 2 38.73 -6.35 -10.60
N GLY A 3 37.83 -5.35 -10.56
CA GLY A 3 36.73 -5.40 -9.57
C GLY A 3 35.81 -4.19 -9.51
N SER A 4 35.10 -3.84 -10.59
CA SER A 4 33.95 -2.90 -10.51
C SER A 4 32.94 -3.04 -11.67
N GLN A 5 32.74 -4.25 -12.20
CA GLN A 5 31.88 -4.51 -13.37
C GLN A 5 30.41 -4.93 -13.09
N PRO A 6 29.99 -5.47 -11.92
CA PRO A 6 28.66 -6.12 -11.85
C PRO A 6 27.47 -5.14 -11.82
N LEU A 7 27.64 -3.95 -11.23
CA LEU A 7 26.53 -3.00 -11.03
C LEU A 7 26.08 -2.28 -12.30
N ARG A 8 26.97 -2.11 -13.29
CA ARG A 8 26.63 -1.49 -14.58
C ARG A 8 25.87 -2.47 -15.48
N GLU A 9 26.27 -3.74 -15.49
CA GLU A 9 25.60 -4.79 -16.26
C GLU A 9 24.18 -5.05 -15.75
N MET A 10 23.97 -5.09 -14.43
CA MET A 10 22.63 -5.22 -13.84
C MET A 10 21.69 -4.05 -14.19
N ARG A 11 22.21 -2.80 -14.20
CA ARG A 11 21.42 -1.63 -14.62
C ARG A 11 21.04 -1.67 -16.10
N LEU A 12 21.94 -2.15 -16.96
CA LEU A 12 21.68 -2.32 -18.40
C LEU A 12 20.67 -3.45 -18.66
N ALA A 13 20.80 -4.57 -17.96
CA ALA A 13 19.84 -5.68 -18.02
C ALA A 13 18.43 -5.25 -17.57
N GLY A 14 18.33 -4.50 -16.46
CA GLY A 14 17.06 -3.95 -15.98
C GLY A 14 16.39 -2.99 -17.00
N ARG A 15 17.18 -2.15 -17.68
CA ARG A 15 16.67 -1.26 -18.74
C ARG A 15 16.17 -2.02 -19.96
N ALA A 16 16.86 -3.08 -20.38
CA ALA A 16 16.46 -3.91 -21.51
C ALA A 16 15.16 -4.70 -21.25
N ILE A 17 15.00 -5.25 -20.04
CA ILE A 17 13.78 -5.93 -19.59
C ILE A 17 12.61 -4.94 -19.56
N GLY A 18 12.82 -3.75 -19.00
CA GLY A 18 11.80 -2.69 -18.96
C GLY A 18 11.37 -2.20 -20.35
N ALA A 19 12.29 -2.14 -21.32
CA ALA A 19 11.98 -1.75 -22.70
C ALA A 19 11.13 -2.81 -23.43
N ARG A 20 11.46 -4.10 -23.27
CA ARG A 20 10.65 -5.21 -23.85
C ARG A 20 9.26 -5.28 -23.25
N GLY A 21 9.14 -5.11 -21.93
CA GLY A 21 7.85 -5.06 -21.24
C GLY A 21 6.95 -3.90 -21.70
N ARG A 22 7.51 -2.71 -21.94
CA ARG A 22 6.75 -1.56 -22.46
C ARG A 22 6.23 -1.81 -23.88
N SER A 23 7.06 -2.37 -24.77
CA SER A 23 6.70 -2.67 -26.16
C SER A 23 5.55 -3.69 -26.28
N MET A 24 5.61 -4.78 -25.50
CA MET A 24 4.51 -5.76 -25.47
C MET A 24 3.22 -5.16 -24.94
N ARG A 25 3.28 -4.34 -23.86
CA ARG A 25 2.10 -3.66 -23.31
C ARG A 25 1.45 -2.72 -24.33
N THR A 26 2.24 -2.00 -25.13
CA THR A 26 1.70 -1.14 -26.20
C THR A 26 1.02 -1.93 -27.31
N ARG A 27 1.55 -3.08 -27.71
CA ARG A 27 0.96 -3.91 -28.78
C ARG A 27 -0.31 -4.61 -28.31
N ALA A 28 -0.32 -5.13 -27.08
CA ALA A 28 -1.51 -5.72 -26.46
C ALA A 28 -2.64 -4.70 -26.30
N LYS A 29 -2.33 -3.47 -25.85
CA LYS A 29 -3.33 -2.38 -25.75
C LYS A 29 -3.98 -2.01 -27.08
N ARG A 30 -3.24 -2.08 -28.18
CA ARG A 30 -3.72 -1.67 -29.52
C ARG A 30 -4.70 -2.70 -30.12
N SER A 31 -4.49 -3.98 -29.85
CA SER A 31 -5.37 -5.09 -30.28
C SER A 31 -6.71 -5.10 -29.54
N VAL A 32 -6.72 -4.76 -28.25
CA VAL A 32 -7.94 -4.72 -27.42
C VAL A 32 -8.80 -3.46 -27.68
N GLY A 33 -8.21 -2.41 -28.27
CA GLY A 33 -8.92 -1.15 -28.55
C GLY A 33 -9.91 -1.22 -29.72
N SER A 34 -9.81 -2.21 -30.61
CA SER A 34 -10.63 -2.28 -31.83
C SER A 34 -11.87 -3.18 -31.70
N VAL A 35 -12.08 -3.82 -30.55
CA VAL A 35 -13.22 -4.73 -30.38
C VAL A 35 -14.40 -3.96 -29.78
N GLY A 36 -15.45 -3.78 -30.58
CA GLY A 36 -16.71 -3.17 -30.17
C GLY A 36 -17.62 -4.13 -29.40
N PHE A 37 -18.86 -3.70 -29.13
CA PHE A 37 -19.92 -4.56 -28.61
C PHE A 37 -20.08 -5.83 -29.48
N PRO A 38 -20.33 -7.03 -28.91
CA PRO A 38 -20.63 -7.36 -27.50
C PRO A 38 -19.40 -7.56 -26.60
N TYR A 39 -18.19 -7.46 -27.14
CA TYR A 39 -16.96 -7.76 -26.40
C TYR A 39 -16.45 -6.59 -25.55
N ARG A 40 -17.01 -5.38 -25.75
CA ARG A 40 -16.76 -4.20 -24.92
C ARG A 40 -18.10 -3.55 -24.56
N ALA A 41 -18.20 -3.00 -23.34
CA ALA A 41 -19.37 -2.24 -22.92
C ALA A 41 -19.64 -1.08 -23.90
N PRO A 42 -20.92 -0.82 -24.23
CA PRO A 42 -21.28 0.28 -25.11
C PRO A 42 -20.90 1.62 -24.48
N GLU A 43 -20.57 2.59 -25.32
CA GLU A 43 -20.36 3.96 -24.88
C GLU A 43 -21.70 4.56 -24.43
N VAL A 44 -21.68 5.27 -23.30
CA VAL A 44 -22.87 5.90 -22.74
C VAL A 44 -23.27 7.09 -23.63
N PRO A 45 -24.52 7.17 -24.11
CA PRO A 45 -24.98 8.31 -24.90
C PRO A 45 -24.82 9.64 -24.15
N ARG A 46 -24.40 10.69 -24.87
CA ARG A 46 -24.30 12.05 -24.30
C ARG A 46 -25.68 12.50 -23.79
N GLY A 47 -25.72 13.05 -22.58
CA GLY A 47 -26.94 13.58 -21.96
C GLY A 47 -27.68 12.61 -21.05
N VAL A 48 -27.23 11.35 -20.93
CA VAL A 48 -27.77 10.39 -19.97
C VAL A 48 -26.89 10.35 -18.71
N THR A 49 -27.47 10.68 -17.56
CA THR A 49 -26.83 10.46 -16.27
C THR A 49 -26.89 8.97 -15.93
N VAL A 50 -25.76 8.29 -15.97
CA VAL A 50 -25.67 6.89 -15.52
C VAL A 50 -25.54 6.91 -14.00
N PRO A 51 -26.45 6.25 -13.26
CA PRO A 51 -26.28 6.11 -11.83
C PRO A 51 -24.97 5.37 -11.55
N GLU A 52 -24.22 5.82 -10.54
CA GLU A 52 -23.00 5.12 -10.14
C GLU A 52 -23.35 3.68 -9.77
N LEU A 53 -22.78 2.73 -10.51
CA LEU A 53 -22.94 1.32 -10.18
C LEU A 53 -22.31 1.10 -8.80
N PRO A 54 -23.00 0.41 -7.88
CA PRO A 54 -22.39 0.04 -6.62
C PRO A 54 -21.11 -0.76 -6.91
N SER A 55 -20.03 -0.42 -6.19
CA SER A 55 -18.77 -1.13 -6.28
C SER A 55 -19.01 -2.64 -6.20
N ARG A 56 -18.57 -3.37 -7.24
CA ARG A 56 -18.58 -4.85 -7.25
C ARG A 56 -17.55 -5.45 -6.31
N LEU A 57 -16.62 -4.64 -5.80
CA LEU A 57 -15.79 -5.01 -4.68
C LEU A 57 -16.70 -4.86 -3.46
N GLU A 58 -17.07 -5.97 -2.81
CA GLU A 58 -17.97 -6.03 -1.62
C GLU A 58 -17.48 -5.22 -0.40
N ALA A 59 -16.48 -4.35 -0.57
CA ALA A 59 -15.88 -3.45 0.40
C ALA A 59 -16.62 -2.11 0.57
N ASN A 60 -17.92 -2.05 0.24
CA ASN A 60 -18.76 -0.86 0.44
C ASN A 60 -19.20 -0.74 1.91
N TYR A 61 -18.23 -0.57 2.81
CA TYR A 61 -18.48 -0.25 4.21
C TYR A 61 -18.53 1.27 4.41
N GLU A 62 -19.38 1.74 5.31
CA GLU A 62 -19.30 3.12 5.78
C GLU A 62 -18.01 3.30 6.60
N THR A 63 -16.95 3.80 5.94
CA THR A 63 -15.62 4.01 6.54
C THR A 63 -15.32 5.49 6.79
N ALA A 64 -16.27 6.38 6.54
CA ALA A 64 -16.09 7.82 6.73
C ALA A 64 -15.80 8.15 8.20
N TRP A 65 -16.57 7.57 9.13
CA TRP A 65 -16.42 7.77 10.58
C TRP A 65 -15.01 7.42 11.08
N ALA A 66 -14.36 6.43 10.48
CA ALA A 66 -13.05 5.97 10.92
C ALA A 66 -11.90 6.92 10.53
N ARG A 67 -12.20 7.87 9.64
CA ARG A 67 -11.32 8.99 9.28
C ARG A 67 -11.64 10.26 10.07
N GLU A 68 -12.57 10.23 11.01
CA GLU A 68 -12.88 11.40 11.84
C GLU A 68 -11.88 11.56 13.00
N ALA A 69 -11.81 12.77 13.56
CA ALA A 69 -10.92 13.10 14.67
C ALA A 69 -11.03 12.16 15.88
N PRO A 70 -12.23 11.80 16.39
CA PRO A 70 -12.36 10.89 17.53
C PRO A 70 -11.83 9.48 17.21
N ALA A 71 -12.17 8.91 16.04
CA ALA A 71 -11.70 7.58 15.65
C ALA A 71 -10.16 7.54 15.53
N ARG A 72 -9.56 8.58 14.93
CA ARG A 72 -8.09 8.71 14.89
C ARG A 72 -7.46 8.81 16.28
N ALA A 73 -8.09 9.52 17.21
CA ALA A 73 -7.58 9.67 18.56
C ALA A 73 -7.59 8.32 19.31
N VAL A 74 -8.69 7.57 19.22
CA VAL A 74 -8.80 6.22 19.81
C VAL A 74 -7.74 5.29 19.22
N ARG A 75 -7.58 5.26 17.88
CA ARG A 75 -6.54 4.45 17.20
C ARG A 75 -5.15 4.77 17.74
N ARG A 76 -4.81 6.06 17.85
CA ARG A 76 -3.52 6.50 18.40
C ARG A 76 -3.31 6.03 19.83
N LEU A 77 -4.34 6.12 20.68
CA LEU A 77 -4.26 5.73 22.08
C LEU A 77 -4.05 4.22 22.23
N LEU A 78 -4.80 3.40 21.48
CA LEU A 78 -4.64 1.94 21.49
C LEU A 78 -3.28 1.50 20.96
N GLN A 79 -2.79 2.12 19.88
CA GLN A 79 -1.49 1.81 19.31
C GLN A 79 -0.33 2.26 20.21
N ALA A 80 -0.45 3.44 20.84
CA ALA A 80 0.61 3.97 21.70
C ALA A 80 0.70 3.28 23.07
N GLY A 81 -0.42 2.75 23.59
CA GLY A 81 -0.50 2.12 24.90
C GLY A 81 -0.48 0.58 24.84
N PRO A 82 -1.64 -0.10 24.98
CA PRO A 82 -1.71 -1.56 25.17
C PRO A 82 -1.00 -2.37 24.07
N LEU A 83 -1.16 -1.97 22.81
CA LEU A 83 -0.56 -2.70 21.69
C LEU A 83 0.97 -2.62 21.73
N ARG A 84 1.52 -1.43 22.01
CA ARG A 84 2.97 -1.25 22.15
C ARG A 84 3.54 -2.06 23.31
N LEU A 85 2.83 -2.09 24.43
CA LEU A 85 3.22 -2.88 25.59
C LEU A 85 3.20 -4.38 25.29
N PHE A 86 2.12 -4.87 24.67
CA PHE A 86 1.98 -6.26 24.27
C PHE A 86 3.10 -6.69 23.32
N VAL A 87 3.38 -5.91 22.27
CA VAL A 87 4.46 -6.21 21.32
C VAL A 87 5.82 -6.24 22.02
N LYS A 88 6.08 -5.30 22.95
CA LYS A 88 7.32 -5.30 23.73
C LYS A 88 7.44 -6.56 24.60
N ILE A 89 6.35 -7.00 25.23
CA ILE A 89 6.35 -8.20 26.06
C ILE A 89 6.52 -9.49 25.24
N VAL A 90 5.86 -9.56 24.08
CA VAL A 90 5.81 -10.80 23.27
C VAL A 90 7.01 -10.95 22.35
N ALA A 91 7.51 -9.86 21.77
CA ALA A 91 8.50 -9.91 20.70
C ALA A 91 9.80 -9.16 20.99
N ASP A 92 9.85 -8.27 22.00
CA ASP A 92 10.97 -7.36 22.34
C ASP A 92 11.83 -6.96 21.12
N PRO A 93 11.24 -6.27 20.11
CA PRO A 93 11.91 -6.13 18.83
C PRO A 93 13.07 -5.12 18.89
N GLU A 94 14.23 -5.54 18.40
CA GLU A 94 15.31 -4.61 18.06
C GLU A 94 15.03 -3.99 16.68
N ILE A 95 14.86 -2.65 16.64
CA ILE A 95 14.58 -1.92 15.40
C ILE A 95 15.86 -1.26 14.92
N ALA A 96 16.44 -1.79 13.85
CA ALA A 96 17.59 -1.21 13.17
C ALA A 96 17.19 -0.52 11.85
N GLY A 97 18.02 0.41 11.37
CA GLY A 97 17.87 0.98 10.03
C GLY A 97 16.93 2.18 9.91
N LEU A 98 16.49 2.78 11.02
CA LEU A 98 15.64 3.98 11.03
C LEU A 98 16.31 5.20 10.39
N ASP A 99 17.64 5.24 10.37
CA ASP A 99 18.46 6.22 9.68
C ASP A 99 18.14 6.30 8.19
N ARG A 100 17.81 5.17 7.56
CA ARG A 100 17.43 5.12 6.13
C ARG A 100 16.11 5.83 5.83
N LEU A 101 15.26 6.03 6.83
CA LEU A 101 14.03 6.79 6.71
C LEU A 101 14.24 8.29 6.96
N ALA A 102 15.37 8.68 7.55
CA ALA A 102 15.67 10.08 7.83
C ALA A 102 15.74 10.91 6.54
N ASP A 103 16.31 10.34 5.47
CA ASP A 103 16.41 10.96 4.15
C ASP A 103 15.05 11.24 3.48
N PHE A 104 14.00 10.52 3.91
CA PHE A 104 12.64 10.66 3.39
C PHE A 104 11.74 11.47 4.31
N ARG A 105 12.26 11.95 5.45
CA ARG A 105 11.45 12.62 6.46
C ARG A 105 11.00 13.97 5.91
N PRO A 106 9.68 14.23 5.87
CA PRO A 106 9.17 15.49 5.34
C PRO A 106 9.61 16.66 6.23
N ALA A 107 9.70 17.85 5.65
CA ALA A 107 9.85 19.07 6.46
C ALA A 107 8.61 19.26 7.34
N LYS A 108 8.72 20.13 8.35
CA LYS A 108 7.62 20.39 9.29
C LYS A 108 6.38 20.85 8.49
N ASN A 109 5.25 20.17 8.68
CA ASN A 109 3.96 20.36 8.00
C ASN A 109 3.87 19.87 6.54
N GLU A 110 4.83 19.09 6.07
CA GLU A 110 4.72 18.42 4.77
C GLU A 110 4.22 16.98 4.91
N ASP A 111 3.54 16.50 3.87
CA ASP A 111 3.15 15.11 3.79
C ASP A 111 4.37 14.22 3.48
N PRO A 112 4.52 13.06 4.17
CA PRO A 112 5.61 12.15 3.86
C PRO A 112 5.47 11.57 2.46
N PRO A 113 6.60 11.23 1.79
CA PRO A 113 6.56 10.51 0.53
C PRO A 113 5.90 9.14 0.71
N ALA A 114 5.22 8.66 -0.33
CA ALA A 114 4.63 7.33 -0.34
C ALA A 114 5.74 6.27 -0.35
N LEU A 115 5.76 5.42 0.70
CA LEU A 115 6.69 4.31 0.85
C LEU A 115 5.92 2.98 0.85
N ILE A 116 6.50 1.97 0.20
CA ILE A 116 5.98 0.60 0.24
C ILE A 116 6.92 -0.22 1.13
N PHE A 117 6.40 -0.68 2.26
CA PHE A 117 7.12 -1.58 3.16
C PHE A 117 6.73 -3.02 2.84
N THR A 118 7.72 -3.86 2.53
CA THR A 118 7.53 -5.27 2.18
C THR A 118 8.22 -6.16 3.21
N PRO A 119 7.58 -6.42 4.37
CA PRO A 119 8.13 -7.33 5.36
C PRO A 119 8.26 -8.74 4.76
N ASN A 120 9.28 -9.48 5.20
CA ASN A 120 9.40 -10.90 4.90
C ASN A 120 8.32 -11.66 5.68
N HIS A 121 7.67 -12.65 5.06
CA HIS A 121 6.47 -13.32 5.57
C HIS A 121 6.86 -14.53 6.42
N HIS A 122 7.22 -14.29 7.68
CA HIS A 122 7.60 -15.33 8.64
C HIS A 122 6.51 -15.66 9.65
N SER A 123 5.56 -14.76 9.93
CA SER A 123 4.50 -15.02 10.91
C SER A 123 3.29 -14.07 10.79
N HIS A 124 2.19 -14.41 11.46
CA HIS A 124 1.02 -13.53 11.63
C HIS A 124 1.36 -12.24 12.41
N LEU A 125 2.46 -12.24 13.15
CA LEU A 125 2.88 -11.10 13.98
C LEU A 125 3.62 -10.02 13.16
N ASP A 126 4.07 -10.34 11.94
CA ASP A 126 4.90 -9.46 11.11
C ASP A 126 4.19 -8.14 10.79
N THR A 127 2.87 -8.16 10.59
CA THR A 127 2.08 -6.94 10.34
C THR A 127 2.09 -6.03 11.57
N GLY A 128 1.85 -6.59 12.76
CA GLY A 128 1.90 -5.85 14.01
C GLY A 128 3.31 -5.31 14.28
N LEU A 129 4.34 -6.12 14.05
CA LEU A 129 5.73 -5.73 14.23
C LEU A 129 6.12 -4.59 13.27
N CYS A 130 5.72 -4.68 12.00
CA CYS A 130 6.02 -3.67 10.99
C CYS A 130 5.32 -2.32 11.31
N LEU A 131 4.04 -2.36 11.70
CA LEU A 131 3.30 -1.18 12.16
C LEU A 131 3.97 -0.49 13.35
N MET A 132 4.53 -1.28 14.28
CA MET A 132 5.22 -0.76 15.47
C MET A 132 6.65 -0.28 15.19
N ALA A 133 7.31 -0.85 14.18
CA ALA A 133 8.68 -0.49 13.78
C ALA A 133 8.72 0.80 12.95
N ILE A 134 7.74 1.03 12.09
CA ILE A 134 7.68 2.21 11.22
C ILE A 134 7.42 3.47 12.06
N PRO A 135 8.26 4.52 12.00
CA PRO A 135 8.05 5.73 12.79
C PRO A 135 6.97 6.65 12.21
N GLU A 136 6.53 7.64 13.01
CA GLU A 136 5.80 8.80 12.48
C GLU A 136 6.70 9.60 11.51
N PRO A 137 6.12 10.24 10.47
CA PRO A 137 4.69 10.40 10.18
C PRO A 137 4.04 9.27 9.35
N TRP A 138 4.79 8.25 8.94
CA TRP A 138 4.26 7.18 8.08
C TRP A 138 3.27 6.28 8.80
N ARG A 139 3.53 5.96 10.08
CA ARG A 139 2.68 5.05 10.87
C ARG A 139 1.22 5.49 10.93
N SER A 140 0.94 6.78 11.09
CA SER A 140 -0.45 7.27 11.19
C SER A 140 -1.23 7.27 9.88
N LYS A 141 -0.55 7.08 8.75
CA LYS A 141 -1.12 7.09 7.39
C LYS A 141 -0.96 5.75 6.67
N ILE A 142 -0.42 4.74 7.35
CA ILE A 142 -0.12 3.46 6.74
C ILE A 142 -1.39 2.67 6.43
N VAL A 143 -1.40 2.00 5.29
CA VAL A 143 -2.47 1.10 4.86
C VAL A 143 -1.84 -0.26 4.58
N VAL A 144 -2.43 -1.32 5.14
CA VAL A 144 -1.96 -2.69 4.95
C VAL A 144 -2.73 -3.30 3.78
N GLY A 145 -2.05 -3.59 2.67
CA GLY A 145 -2.68 -4.20 1.50
C GLY A 145 -2.68 -5.73 1.53
N ALA A 146 -1.53 -6.33 1.83
CA ALA A 146 -1.30 -7.77 1.64
C ALA A 146 -1.84 -8.68 2.76
N ALA A 147 -2.25 -8.11 3.89
CA ALA A 147 -2.86 -8.87 5.00
C ALA A 147 -4.26 -8.36 5.35
N ALA A 148 -4.83 -7.47 4.52
CA ALA A 148 -6.16 -6.92 4.73
C ALA A 148 -7.25 -7.99 4.74
N ASP A 149 -7.11 -8.99 3.87
CA ASP A 149 -7.98 -10.16 3.75
C ASP A 149 -8.05 -11.02 5.03
N TYR A 150 -7.02 -10.99 5.87
CA TYR A 150 -6.99 -11.74 7.13
C TYR A 150 -7.38 -10.91 8.36
N PHE A 151 -7.00 -9.62 8.41
CA PHE A 151 -7.27 -8.76 9.58
C PHE A 151 -8.60 -8.02 9.51
N PHE A 152 -9.15 -7.82 8.32
CA PHE A 152 -10.38 -7.04 8.11
C PHE A 152 -11.58 -7.93 7.76
N THR A 153 -11.78 -8.97 8.56
CA THR A 153 -12.90 -9.92 8.40
C THR A 153 -14.23 -9.38 8.92
N THR A 154 -14.21 -8.33 9.75
CA THR A 154 -15.40 -7.71 10.32
C THR A 154 -15.57 -6.26 9.86
N ARG A 155 -16.82 -5.77 9.85
CA ARG A 155 -17.16 -4.39 9.46
C ARG A 155 -16.44 -3.32 10.30
N ILE A 156 -16.15 -3.63 11.56
CA ILE A 156 -15.47 -2.73 12.49
C ILE A 156 -13.96 -2.72 12.20
N SER A 157 -13.36 -3.90 12.02
CA SER A 157 -11.94 -4.00 11.65
C SER A 157 -11.67 -3.37 10.28
N ALA A 158 -12.52 -3.60 9.28
CA ALA A 158 -12.34 -3.09 7.92
C ALA A 158 -12.41 -1.56 7.81
N ALA A 159 -13.02 -0.89 8.78
CA ALA A 159 -13.03 0.57 8.84
C ALA A 159 -11.83 1.14 9.60
N SER A 160 -11.17 0.34 10.46
CA SER A 160 -10.13 0.79 11.39
C SER A 160 -8.73 0.96 10.80
#